data_AF-A0AAW0QKT7-F1
#
_entry.id   AF-A0AAW0QKT7-F1
#
_cell.length_a   1.000
_cell.length_b   1.000
_cell.length_c   1.000
_cell.angle_alpha   90.00
_cell.angle_beta   90.00
_cell.angle_gamma   90.00
#
_symmetry.space_group_name_H-M   'P 1'
#
loop_
_entity.id
_entity.type
_entity.pdbx_description
1 polymer ?
#
loop_
_entity_poly.entity_id
_entity_poly.type
_entity_poly.pdbx_seq_one_letter_code
_entity_poly.pdbx_strand_id
1 'polypeptide(L)'
;MGRDTVNTFVLVFRIKGTDPSRRPLMLTAHQDVVPVADESTWKYPPFSAHFDGRWLWGRGASDDKNSLTALMSALDTLLSNPAWAPKRTIIVAL
;
A
#
# COMPACT_ATOMS: atom_id res chain seq x y z
N MET A 1 -11.35 -12.43 12.55
CA MET A 1 -10.86 -11.69 11.36
C MET A 1 -11.12 -12.61 10.17
N GLY A 2 -12.05 -12.27 9.28
CA GLY A 2 -12.39 -13.14 8.14
C GLY A 2 -11.38 -12.95 7.00
N ARG A 3 -11.00 -14.03 6.32
CA ARG A 3 -10.14 -14.02 5.12
C ARG A 3 -11.01 -14.36 3.92
N ASP A 4 -11.27 -13.37 3.06
CA ASP A 4 -11.88 -13.57 1.74
C ASP A 4 -10.75 -13.64 0.70
N THR A 5 -10.72 -14.70 -0.11
CA THR A 5 -9.68 -14.88 -1.14
C THR A 5 -10.13 -14.24 -2.45
N VAL A 6 -9.49 -13.13 -2.83
CA VAL A 6 -9.63 -12.51 -4.16
C VAL A 6 -8.29 -12.73 -4.85
N ASN A 7 -8.21 -13.56 -5.90
CA ASN A 7 -6.94 -13.95 -6.59
C ASN A 7 -5.97 -14.79 -5.70
N THR A 8 -4.98 -15.42 -6.32
CA THR A 8 -3.85 -16.15 -5.71
C THR A 8 -2.93 -15.26 -4.88
N PHE A 9 -2.67 -14.01 -5.31
CA PHE A 9 -1.58 -13.17 -4.75
C PHE A 9 -2.03 -11.84 -4.12
N VAL A 10 -3.27 -11.41 -4.33
CA VAL A 10 -3.76 -10.13 -3.81
C VAL A 10 -4.08 -10.26 -2.31
N LEU A 11 -3.68 -9.27 -1.53
CA LEU A 11 -3.96 -9.20 -0.10
C LEU A 11 -5.12 -8.24 0.15
N VAL A 12 -6.22 -8.75 0.72
CA VAL A 12 -7.38 -7.94 1.10
C VAL A 12 -7.52 -7.90 2.62
N PHE A 13 -7.39 -6.70 3.18
CA PHE A 13 -7.61 -6.43 4.59
C PHE A 13 -8.93 -5.69 4.79
N ARG A 14 -9.65 -6.04 5.86
CA ARG A 14 -10.92 -5.39 6.21
C ARG A 14 -10.91 -4.90 7.65
N ILE A 15 -11.05 -3.59 7.82
CA ILE A 15 -11.17 -2.94 9.13
C ILE A 15 -12.63 -2.54 9.30
N LYS A 16 -13.30 -3.20 10.25
CA LYS A 16 -14.74 -2.99 10.49
C LYS A 16 -14.98 -1.57 11.00
N GLY A 17 -15.91 -0.87 10.35
CA GLY A 17 -16.37 0.44 10.80
C GLY A 17 -17.42 0.37 11.89
N THR A 18 -17.63 1.48 12.61
CA THR A 18 -18.61 1.58 13.69
C THR A 18 -20.04 1.85 13.21
N ASP A 19 -20.23 2.39 12.01
CA ASP A 19 -21.54 2.73 11.45
C ASP A 19 -21.86 1.86 10.21
N PRO A 20 -22.71 0.82 10.35
CA PRO A 20 -23.02 -0.10 9.25
C PRO A 20 -23.91 0.51 8.16
N SER A 21 -24.54 1.67 8.40
CA SER A 21 -25.35 2.37 7.38
C SER A 21 -24.49 3.02 6.30
N ARG A 22 -23.19 3.21 6.57
CA ARG A 22 -22.27 3.87 5.63
C ARG A 22 -21.62 2.87 4.69
N ARG A 23 -21.63 3.20 3.39
CA ARG A 23 -20.86 2.47 2.39
C ARG A 23 -19.36 2.39 2.76
N PRO A 24 -18.70 1.23 2.59
CA PRO A 24 -17.26 1.08 2.81
C PRO A 24 -16.42 2.02 1.95
N LEU A 25 -15.20 2.30 2.42
CA LEU A 25 -14.14 2.93 1.63
C LEU A 25 -13.16 1.83 1.17
N MET A 26 -12.86 1.78 -0.13
CA MET A 26 -11.83 0.90 -0.67
C MET A 26 -10.59 1.72 -1.01
N LEU A 27 -9.44 1.28 -0.49
CA LEU A 27 -8.13 1.83 -0.76
C LEU A 27 -7.31 0.76 -1.46
N THR A 28 -6.66 1.11 -2.56
CA THR A 28 -5.95 0.15 -3.40
C THR A 28 -4.55 0.66 -3.70
N ALA A 29 -3.60 -0.26 -3.72
CA ALA A 29 -2.29 -0.06 -4.32
C ALA A 29 -1.89 -1.38 -5.00
N HIS A 30 -0.98 -1.34 -5.96
CA HIS A 30 -0.45 -2.55 -6.56
C HIS A 30 1.01 -2.78 -6.17
N GLN A 31 1.45 -4.04 -6.27
CA GLN A 31 2.78 -4.48 -5.83
C GLN A 31 3.71 -4.81 -7.00
N ASP A 32 3.14 -5.14 -8.15
CA ASP A 32 3.90 -5.42 -9.34
C ASP A 32 4.57 -4.16 -9.88
N VAL A 33 5.58 -4.38 -10.69
CA VAL A 33 6.33 -3.30 -11.30
C VAL A 33 6.65 -3.70 -12.72
N VAL A 34 6.68 -2.73 -13.62
CA VAL A 34 7.15 -2.99 -14.98
C VAL A 34 8.63 -3.41 -14.97
N PRO A 35 9.07 -4.23 -15.94
CA PRO A 35 10.47 -4.61 -16.08
C PRO A 35 11.41 -3.40 -16.17
N VAL A 36 12.69 -3.66 -15.91
CA VAL A 36 13.78 -2.75 -16.28
C VAL A 36 14.36 -3.26 -17.59
N ALA A 37 14.26 -2.46 -18.65
CA ALA A 37 14.73 -2.86 -19.97
C ALA A 37 16.27 -2.85 -20.06
N ASP A 38 16.91 -1.81 -19.52
CA ASP A 38 18.37 -1.67 -19.50
C ASP A 38 18.79 -0.95 -18.22
N GLU A 39 19.48 -1.65 -17.33
CA GLU A 39 19.95 -1.12 -16.05
C GLU A 39 21.00 -0.01 -16.22
N SER A 40 21.76 -0.01 -17.33
CA SER A 40 22.81 0.98 -17.58
C SER A 40 22.27 2.39 -17.82
N THR A 41 20.99 2.51 -18.17
CA THR A 41 20.30 3.80 -18.35
C THR A 41 19.91 4.46 -17.03
N TRP A 42 20.03 3.74 -15.91
CA TRP A 42 19.65 4.26 -14.60
C TRP A 42 20.81 4.97 -13.93
N LYS A 43 20.52 6.12 -13.32
CA LYS A 43 21.50 6.86 -12.50
C LYS A 43 21.97 6.06 -11.27
N TYR A 44 21.09 5.23 -10.71
CA TYR A 44 21.34 4.33 -9.58
C TYR A 44 20.68 2.98 -9.86
N PRO A 45 21.18 1.85 -9.31
CA PRO A 45 20.60 0.54 -9.59
C PRO A 45 19.10 0.51 -9.29
N PRO A 46 18.25 0.06 -10.23
CA PRO A 46 16.80 0.26 -10.19
C PRO A 46 16.12 -0.40 -8.98
N PHE A 47 16.70 -1.45 -8.41
CA PHE A 47 16.14 -2.17 -7.26
C PHE A 47 16.90 -1.92 -5.95
N SER A 48 17.80 -0.93 -5.92
CA SER A 48 18.58 -0.60 -4.71
C SER A 48 17.83 0.26 -3.69
N ALA A 49 16.73 0.90 -4.09
CA ALA A 49 16.05 1.93 -3.29
C ALA A 49 17.03 3.03 -2.81
N HIS A 50 17.88 3.51 -3.72
CA HIS A 50 18.92 4.49 -3.39
C HIS A 50 18.30 5.84 -3.00
N PHE A 51 18.62 6.34 -1.81
CA PHE A 51 18.25 7.70 -1.39
C PHE A 51 19.44 8.63 -1.52
N ASP A 52 19.31 9.67 -2.35
CA ASP A 52 20.40 10.62 -2.62
C ASP A 52 20.39 11.87 -1.72
N GLY A 53 19.60 11.84 -0.64
CA GLY A 53 19.37 12.99 0.25
C GLY A 53 18.18 13.86 -0.15
N ARG A 54 17.61 13.66 -1.35
CA ARG A 54 16.42 14.38 -1.80
C ARG A 54 15.34 13.46 -2.35
N TRP A 55 15.72 12.47 -3.13
CA TRP A 55 14.80 11.55 -3.81
C TRP A 55 15.17 10.10 -3.52
N LEU A 56 14.13 9.26 -3.42
CA LEU A 56 14.26 7.81 -3.40
C LEU A 56 14.17 7.28 -4.83
N TRP A 57 15.27 6.72 -5.33
CA TRP A 57 15.39 6.18 -6.67
C TRP A 57 15.17 4.67 -6.66
N GLY A 58 14.19 4.22 -7.42
CA GLY A 58 13.99 2.80 -7.68
C GLY A 58 12.73 2.51 -8.49
N ARG A 59 12.75 1.39 -9.22
CA ARG A 59 11.55 0.83 -9.85
C ARG A 59 10.55 0.47 -8.74
N GLY A 60 9.33 0.95 -8.88
CA GLY A 60 8.31 0.81 -7.84
C GLY A 60 8.25 2.00 -6.86
N ALA A 61 9.30 2.81 -6.75
CA ALA A 61 9.36 3.86 -5.71
C ALA A 61 8.24 4.90 -5.84
N SER A 62 7.80 5.22 -7.06
CA SER A 62 6.65 6.10 -7.32
C SER A 62 5.43 5.40 -7.91
N ASP A 63 5.60 4.27 -8.59
CA ASP A 63 4.51 3.51 -9.20
C ASP A 63 4.72 2.03 -8.86
N ASP A 64 4.03 1.50 -7.84
CA ASP A 64 3.06 2.18 -6.93
C ASP A 64 3.35 1.94 -5.45
N LYS A 65 4.60 1.60 -5.14
CA LYS A 65 4.98 1.22 -3.77
C LYS A 65 4.98 2.42 -2.81
N ASN A 66 5.00 3.66 -3.29
CA ASN A 66 4.73 4.84 -2.45
C ASN A 66 3.29 4.82 -1.92
N SER A 67 2.29 4.56 -2.76
CA SER A 67 0.89 4.49 -2.34
C SER A 67 0.69 3.33 -1.38
N LEU A 68 1.27 2.16 -1.70
CA LEU A 68 1.23 0.99 -0.82
C LEU A 68 1.82 1.30 0.56
N THR A 69 3.02 1.87 0.61
CA THR A 69 3.70 2.16 1.88
C THR A 69 2.97 3.27 2.66
N ALA A 70 2.45 4.30 1.98
CA ALA A 70 1.64 5.34 2.61
C ALA A 70 0.35 4.78 3.26
N LEU A 71 -0.36 3.88 2.55
CA LEU A 71 -1.52 3.20 3.09
C LEU A 71 -1.16 2.38 4.32
N MET A 72 -0.11 1.55 4.24
CA MET A 72 0.31 0.69 5.35
C MET A 72 0.77 1.51 6.57
N SER A 73 1.56 2.57 6.38
CA SER A 73 2.00 3.44 7.47
C SER A 73 0.85 4.20 8.13
N ALA A 74 -0.12 4.68 7.35
CA ALA A 74 -1.30 5.34 7.90
C ALA A 74 -2.15 4.36 8.74
N LEU A 75 -2.35 3.14 8.24
CA LEU A 75 -3.12 2.11 8.94
C LEU A 75 -2.40 1.66 10.22
N ASP A 76 -1.09 1.42 10.16
CA ASP A 76 -0.30 1.05 11.33
C ASP A 76 -0.40 2.12 12.43
N THR A 77 -0.22 3.39 12.05
CA THR A 77 -0.37 4.53 12.97
C THR A 77 -1.77 4.56 13.60
N LEU A 78 -2.84 4.45 12.80
CA LEU A 78 -4.22 4.53 13.28
C LEU A 78 -4.60 3.33 14.16
N LEU A 79 -4.18 2.12 13.78
CA LEU A 79 -4.48 0.88 14.51
C LEU A 79 -3.65 0.72 15.77
N SER A 80 -2.48 1.38 15.86
CA SER A 80 -1.69 1.43 17.10
C SER A 80 -2.41 2.17 18.24
N ASN A 81 -3.39 3.03 17.91
CA ASN A 81 -4.22 3.72 18.89
C ASN A 81 -5.48 2.90 19.21
N PRO A 82 -5.60 2.29 20.40
CA PRO A 82 -6.74 1.43 20.76
C PRO A 82 -8.07 2.20 20.88
N ALA A 83 -8.04 3.53 21.01
CA ALA A 83 -9.24 4.36 21.06
C ALA A 83 -9.76 4.75 19.66
N TRP A 84 -8.98 4.52 18.60
CA TRP A 84 -9.39 4.86 17.26
C TRP A 84 -10.25 3.76 16.63
N ALA A 85 -11.36 4.16 16.01
CA ALA A 85 -12.16 3.27 15.18
C ALA A 85 -12.76 4.07 14.00
N PRO A 86 -12.71 3.55 12.77
CA PRO A 86 -13.23 4.27 11.62
C PRO A 86 -14.77 4.22 11.60
N LYS A 87 -15.42 5.30 11.15
CA LYS A 87 -16.88 5.30 10.98
C LYS A 87 -17.34 4.41 9.83
N ARG A 88 -16.60 4.42 8.71
CA ARG A 88 -16.83 3.52 7.57
C ARG A 88 -15.98 2.27 7.72
N THR A 89 -16.47 1.14 7.22
CA THR A 89 -15.57 -0.01 7.00
C THR A 89 -14.52 0.39 5.98
N ILE A 90 -13.25 0.10 6.26
CA ILE A 90 -12.14 0.31 5.32
C ILE A 90 -11.75 -1.05 4.77
N ILE A 91 -11.68 -1.15 3.44
CA ILE A 91 -11.17 -2.31 2.71
C ILE A 91 -9.88 -1.87 2.03
N VAL A 92 -8.81 -2.62 2.24
CA VAL A 92 -7.49 -2.33 1.67
C VAL A 92 -7.13 -3.51 0.78
N ALA A 93 -6.95 -3.29 -0.51
CA ALA A 93 -6.55 -4.32 -1.46
C ALA A 93 -5.18 -3.98 -2.04
N LEU A 94 -4.20 -4.86 -1.82
CA LEU A 94 -2.78 -4.69 -2.19
C LEU A 94 -2.34 -5.80 -3.15
#